data_AF-A0A6S7KGE4-F1
#
_entry.id   AF-A0A6S7KGE4-F1
#
_cell.length_a   1.000
_cell.length_b   1.000
_cell.length_c   1.000
_cell.angle_alpha   90.00
_cell.angle_beta   90.00
_cell.angle_gamma   90.00
#
_symmetry.space_group_name_H-M   'P 1'
#
loop_
_entity.id
_entity.type
_entity.pdbx_description
1 polymer ?
#
loop_
_entity_poly.entity_id
_entity_poly.type
_entity_poly.pdbx_seq_one_letter_code
_entity_poly.pdbx_strand_id
1 'polypeptide(L)'
;MASFRCNSSPSDPYLKLASQIKDEFKSIESTANLAFEAKLRWAEELERIVVKRVLPGSRLILVGSSTNMFGFKHSDCDLTVVTKDRFVSEMECLRKIESALKPHRSRFDVE
;
A
#
# COMPACT_ATOMS: atom_id res chain seq x y z
N MET A 1 -27.27 15.34 1.70
CA MET A 1 -26.08 15.13 2.56
C MET A 1 -26.56 14.88 3.98
N ALA A 2 -26.43 13.67 4.50
CA ALA A 2 -26.78 13.38 5.89
C ALA A 2 -25.65 13.88 6.81
N SER A 3 -25.93 14.92 7.59
CA SER A 3 -25.05 15.38 8.66
C SER A 3 -25.26 14.46 9.86
N PHE A 4 -24.26 13.65 10.19
CA PHE A 4 -24.24 12.89 11.44
C PHE A 4 -24.02 13.88 12.60
N ARG A 5 -25.11 14.34 13.22
CA ARG A 5 -25.03 15.03 14.51
C ARG A 5 -24.90 13.98 15.60
N CYS A 6 -23.71 13.85 16.17
CA CYS A 6 -23.51 13.12 17.40
C CYS A 6 -24.10 13.95 18.55
N ASN A 7 -25.31 13.63 18.99
CA ASN A 7 -25.86 14.15 20.24
C ASN A 7 -25.20 13.40 21.40
N SER A 8 -23.98 13.79 21.77
CA SER A 8 -23.27 13.21 22.90
C SER A 8 -23.95 13.64 24.21
N SER A 9 -24.65 12.71 24.87
CA SER A 9 -25.05 12.92 26.26
C SER A 9 -23.78 13.02 27.15
N PRO A 10 -23.77 13.79 28.24
CA PRO A 10 -22.61 13.92 29.13
C PRO A 10 -22.15 12.60 29.78
N SER A 11 -22.94 11.53 29.65
CA SER A 11 -22.74 10.21 30.25
C SER A 11 -22.42 9.12 29.23
N ASP A 12 -21.92 9.47 28.04
CA ASP A 12 -21.49 8.45 27.08
C ASP A 12 -20.18 7.79 27.56
N PRO A 13 -20.21 6.50 27.99
CA PRO A 13 -19.06 5.82 28.55
C PRO A 13 -17.93 5.62 27.53
N TYR A 14 -18.21 5.79 26.23
CA TYR A 14 -17.26 5.60 25.16
C TYR A 14 -16.51 6.88 24.78
N LEU A 15 -16.89 8.06 25.28
CA LEU A 15 -16.21 9.33 24.95
C LEU A 15 -14.72 9.29 25.28
N LYS A 16 -14.35 8.70 26.41
CA LYS A 16 -12.96 8.55 26.82
C LYS A 16 -12.19 7.65 25.85
N LEU A 17 -12.75 6.49 25.52
CA LEU A 17 -12.15 5.55 24.57
C LEU A 17 -12.03 6.17 23.17
N ALA A 18 -13.05 6.88 22.73
CA ALA A 18 -13.05 7.58 21.44
C ALA A 18 -11.97 8.67 21.38
N SER A 19 -11.73 9.40 22.47
CA SER A 19 -10.61 10.34 22.56
C SER A 19 -9.28 9.61 22.45
N GLN A 20 -9.09 8.53 23.21
CA GLN A 20 -7.85 7.74 23.19
C GLN A 20 -7.54 7.19 21.80
N ILE A 21 -8.55 6.66 21.08
CA ILE A 21 -8.37 6.18 19.70
C ILE A 21 -7.95 7.32 18.77
N LYS A 22 -8.52 8.52 18.91
CA LYS A 22 -8.16 9.69 18.09
C LYS A 22 -6.74 10.16 18.39
N ASP A 23 -6.36 10.19 19.66
CA ASP A 23 -5.04 10.62 20.08
C ASP A 23 -3.97 9.62 19.60
N GLU A 24 -4.25 8.33 19.69
CA GLU A 24 -3.37 7.27 19.15
C GLU A 24 -3.28 7.33 17.62
N PHE A 25 -4.39 7.55 16.91
CA PHE A 25 -4.35 7.73 15.46
C PHE A 25 -3.45 8.90 15.05
N LYS A 26 -3.58 10.06 15.74
CA LYS A 26 -2.74 11.23 15.49
C LYS A 26 -1.28 10.99 15.81
N SER A 27 -0.98 10.18 16.83
CA SER A 27 0.41 9.88 17.21
C SER A 27 1.14 9.12 16.10
N ILE A 28 0.43 8.26 15.36
CA ILE A 28 1.00 7.44 14.28
C ILE A 28 0.83 8.05 12.88
N GLU A 29 -0.09 8.98 12.68
CA GLU A 29 -0.52 9.51 11.37
C GLU A 29 0.65 9.96 10.49
N SER A 30 1.55 10.79 11.02
CA SER A 30 2.71 11.31 10.27
C SER A 30 3.64 10.19 9.82
N THR A 31 3.93 9.23 10.69
CA THR A 31 4.82 8.09 10.37
C THR A 31 4.16 7.15 9.37
N ALA A 32 2.86 6.91 9.50
CA ALA A 32 2.10 6.11 8.55
C ALA A 32 2.07 6.77 7.16
N ASN A 33 1.89 8.09 7.08
CA ASN A 33 1.97 8.84 5.82
C ASN A 33 3.36 8.76 5.18
N LEU A 34 4.44 8.92 5.95
CA LEU A 34 5.80 8.79 5.43
C LEU A 34 6.09 7.36 4.91
N ALA A 35 5.60 6.35 5.62
CA ALA A 35 5.71 4.96 5.18
C ALA A 35 4.92 4.75 3.88
N PHE A 36 3.69 5.26 3.79
CA PHE A 36 2.86 5.18 2.59
C PHE A 36 3.56 5.80 1.37
N GLU A 37 4.09 7.01 1.51
CA GLU A 37 4.83 7.70 0.44
C GLU A 37 6.07 6.91 -0.02
N ALA A 38 6.80 6.27 0.92
CA ALA A 38 7.92 5.40 0.56
C ALA A 38 7.46 4.18 -0.25
N LYS A 39 6.37 3.54 0.17
CA LYS A 39 5.79 2.38 -0.52
C LYS A 39 5.28 2.73 -1.92
N LEU A 40 4.66 3.90 -2.08
CA LEU A 40 4.27 4.41 -3.40
C LEU A 40 5.49 4.58 -4.31
N ARG A 41 6.57 5.19 -3.83
CA ARG A 41 7.81 5.33 -4.63
C ARG A 41 8.40 3.99 -5.04
N TRP A 42 8.39 2.99 -4.16
CA TRP A 42 8.82 1.64 -4.51
C TRP A 42 7.91 1.00 -5.56
N ALA A 43 6.59 1.13 -5.41
CA ALA A 43 5.63 0.63 -6.39
C ALA A 43 5.86 1.25 -7.78
N GLU A 44 6.07 2.57 -7.87
CA GLU A 44 6.37 3.26 -9.13
C GLU A 44 7.70 2.83 -9.75
N GLU A 45 8.72 2.55 -8.95
CA GLU A 45 10.00 2.06 -9.47
C GLU A 45 9.88 0.62 -9.97
N LEU A 46 9.21 -0.25 -9.22
CA LEU A 46 8.91 -1.62 -9.63
C LEU A 46 8.07 -1.64 -10.91
N GLU A 47 7.06 -0.78 -11.01
CA GLU A 47 6.24 -0.59 -12.21
C GLU A 47 7.13 -0.22 -13.40
N ARG A 48 8.01 0.78 -13.24
CA ARG A 48 8.93 1.18 -14.32
C ARG A 48 9.82 0.03 -14.80
N ILE A 49 10.28 -0.84 -13.92
CA ILE A 49 11.10 -2.01 -14.28
C ILE A 49 10.25 -3.06 -15.00
N VAL A 50 9.11 -3.43 -14.42
CA VAL A 50 8.24 -4.52 -14.90
C VAL A 50 7.55 -4.14 -16.22
N VAL A 51 6.98 -2.95 -16.32
CA VAL A 51 6.25 -2.49 -17.52
C VAL A 51 7.19 -2.35 -18.71
N LYS A 52 8.41 -1.83 -18.50
CA LYS A 52 9.37 -1.66 -19.60
C LYS A 52 9.93 -2.98 -20.12
N ARG A 53 10.13 -3.98 -19.24
CA ARG A 53 10.87 -5.21 -19.60
C ARG A 53 9.99 -6.43 -19.84
N VAL A 54 8.83 -6.49 -19.21
CA VAL A 54 8.04 -7.73 -19.12
C VAL A 54 6.63 -7.54 -19.66
N LEU A 55 5.96 -6.46 -19.25
CA LEU A 55 4.53 -6.27 -19.48
C LEU A 55 4.22 -4.86 -20.00
N PRO A 56 4.57 -4.56 -21.27
CA PRO A 56 4.25 -3.26 -21.85
C PRO A 56 2.74 -3.00 -21.79
N GLY A 57 2.36 -1.77 -21.42
CA GLY A 57 0.94 -1.37 -21.33
C GLY A 57 0.21 -1.87 -20.07
N SER A 58 0.88 -2.58 -19.17
CA SER A 58 0.34 -2.95 -17.87
C SER A 58 0.59 -1.86 -16.82
N ARG A 59 -0.10 -1.96 -15.68
CA ARG A 59 0.14 -1.14 -14.49
C ARG A 59 0.40 -2.01 -13.28
N LEU A 60 1.17 -1.48 -12.33
CA LEU A 60 1.37 -2.08 -11.02
C LEU A 60 0.68 -1.21 -9.98
N ILE A 61 -0.30 -1.76 -9.26
CA ILE A 61 -1.12 -1.01 -8.32
C ILE A 61 -0.82 -1.50 -6.90
N LEU A 62 -0.44 -0.57 -6.02
CA LEU A 62 -0.33 -0.83 -4.58
C LEU A 62 -1.70 -1.13 -4.01
N VAL A 63 -1.82 -2.24 -3.27
CA VAL A 63 -3.05 -2.71 -2.64
C VAL A 63 -2.75 -3.18 -1.21
N GLY A 64 -3.75 -3.80 -0.57
CA GLY A 64 -3.58 -4.41 0.74
C GLY A 64 -3.50 -3.42 1.89
N SER A 65 -2.84 -3.83 2.97
CA SER A 65 -2.68 -3.01 4.18
C SER A 65 -1.86 -1.73 3.95
N SER A 66 -1.12 -1.70 2.85
CA SER A 66 -0.33 -0.55 2.45
C SER A 66 -1.19 0.60 1.91
N THR A 67 -2.46 0.40 1.54
CA THR A 67 -3.33 1.49 1.02
C THR A 67 -4.37 2.01 2.00
N ASN A 68 -4.54 1.36 3.14
CA ASN A 68 -5.59 1.69 4.11
C ASN A 68 -5.05 2.25 5.44
N MET A 69 -3.75 2.56 5.51
CA MET A 69 -3.10 3.11 6.70
C MET A 69 -3.13 2.20 7.93
N PHE A 70 -3.54 0.92 7.77
CA PHE A 70 -3.45 -0.13 8.79
C PHE A 70 -2.17 -0.97 8.64
N GLY A 71 -1.34 -0.70 7.63
CA GLY A 71 -0.03 -1.32 7.48
C GLY A 71 1.01 -0.70 8.41
N PHE A 72 1.72 -1.54 9.16
CA PHE A 72 2.89 -1.10 9.92
C PHE A 72 4.02 -0.65 8.98
N LYS A 73 4.94 0.18 9.48
CA LYS A 73 6.09 0.69 8.72
C LYS A 73 6.89 -0.43 8.01
N HIS A 74 7.02 -1.58 8.66
CA HIS A 74 7.77 -2.74 8.18
C HIS A 74 6.89 -3.82 7.54
N SER A 75 5.61 -3.54 7.28
CA SER A 75 4.75 -4.50 6.60
C SER A 75 5.10 -4.56 5.12
N ASP A 76 4.98 -5.76 4.55
CA ASP A 76 5.13 -6.00 3.12
C ASP A 76 4.18 -5.11 2.29
N CYS A 77 4.56 -4.90 1.02
CA CYS A 77 3.75 -4.19 0.04
C CYS A 77 3.06 -5.19 -0.88
N ASP A 78 1.74 -5.19 -0.87
CA ASP A 78 0.97 -5.97 -1.82
C ASP A 78 0.81 -5.19 -3.14
N LEU A 79 1.15 -5.81 -4.26
CA LEU A 79 1.11 -5.19 -5.59
C LEU A 79 0.31 -6.06 -6.55
N THR A 80 -0.60 -5.45 -7.29
CA THR A 80 -1.40 -6.13 -8.33
C THR A 80 -1.00 -5.65 -9.71
N VAL A 81 -0.69 -6.59 -10.59
CA VAL A 81 -0.50 -6.30 -12.03
C VAL A 81 -1.87 -6.21 -12.69
N VAL A 82 -2.15 -5.08 -13.32
CA VAL A 82 -3.37 -4.87 -14.12
C VAL A 82 -2.98 -4.70 -15.57
N THR A 83 -3.52 -5.55 -16.44
CA THR A 83 -3.28 -5.51 -17.88
C THR A 83 -4.58 -5.68 -18.65
N LYS A 84 -4.63 -5.15 -19.87
CA LYS A 84 -5.71 -5.42 -20.82
C LYS A 84 -5.48 -6.70 -21.61
N ASP A 85 -4.22 -7.14 -21.70
CA ASP A 85 -3.83 -8.30 -22.48
C ASP A 85 -3.95 -9.57 -21.64
N ARG A 86 -4.49 -10.65 -22.22
CA ARG A 86 -4.47 -11.96 -21.54
C ARG A 86 -3.04 -12.45 -21.44
N PHE A 87 -2.63 -12.83 -20.23
CA PHE A 87 -1.38 -13.56 -20.05
C PHE A 87 -1.47 -14.95 -20.72
N VAL A 88 -0.38 -15.37 -21.35
CA VAL A 88 -0.24 -16.76 -21.83
C VAL A 88 -0.24 -17.73 -20.64
N SER A 89 0.33 -17.32 -19.51
CA SER A 89 0.33 -18.04 -18.23
C SER A 89 0.73 -17.10 -17.08
N GLU A 90 0.02 -17.15 -15.95
CA GLU A 90 0.39 -16.42 -14.72
C GLU A 90 1.78 -16.83 -14.21
N MET A 91 2.10 -18.11 -14.24
CA MET A 91 3.40 -18.63 -13.79
C MET A 91 4.55 -18.19 -14.70
N GLU A 92 4.32 -18.06 -16.01
CA GLU A 92 5.32 -17.50 -16.92
C GLU A 92 5.51 -16.00 -16.68
N CYS A 93 4.41 -15.28 -16.42
CA CYS A 93 4.46 -13.87 -16.05
C CYS A 93 5.29 -13.64 -14.79
N LEU A 94 5.02 -14.40 -13.72
CA LEU A 94 5.77 -14.30 -12.46
C LEU A 94 7.27 -14.59 -12.65
N ARG A 95 7.63 -15.61 -13.44
CA ARG A 95 9.04 -15.91 -13.75
C ARG A 95 9.73 -14.78 -14.49
N LYS A 96 9.05 -14.13 -15.44
CA LYS A 96 9.63 -12.98 -16.15
C LYS A 96 9.78 -11.77 -15.23
N ILE A 97 8.81 -11.52 -14.34
CA ILE A 97 8.90 -10.47 -13.31
C ILE A 97 10.10 -10.72 -12.40
N GLU A 98 10.23 -11.94 -11.86
CA GLU A 98 11.36 -12.34 -11.02
C GLU A 98 12.70 -12.10 -11.74
N SER A 99 12.83 -12.56 -12.98
CA SER A 99 14.04 -12.36 -13.78
C SER A 99 14.34 -10.89 -14.04
N ALA A 100 13.33 -10.04 -14.20
CA ALA A 100 13.50 -8.61 -14.42
C ALA A 100 13.91 -7.86 -13.15
N LEU A 101 13.46 -8.32 -11.97
CA LEU A 101 13.74 -7.71 -10.67
C LEU A 101 15.03 -8.22 -10.04
N LYS A 102 15.49 -9.43 -10.37
CA LYS A 102 16.71 -10.05 -9.80
C LYS A 102 17.96 -9.14 -9.84
N PRO A 103 18.25 -8.38 -10.92
CA PRO A 103 19.40 -7.46 -10.95
C PRO A 103 19.26 -6.23 -10.05
N HIS A 104 18.04 -5.96 -9.54
CA HIS A 104 17.71 -4.77 -8.74
C HIS A 104 17.46 -5.09 -7.26
N ARG A 105 17.69 -6.34 -6.82
CA ARG A 105 17.36 -6.81 -5.47
C ARG A 105 17.92 -5.93 -4.35
N SER A 106 19.18 -5.52 -4.47
CA SER A 106 19.87 -4.69 -3.46
C SER A 106 19.28 -3.28 -3.31
N ARG A 107 18.40 -2.84 -4.21
CA ARG A 107 17.73 -1.53 -4.11
C ARG A 107 16.51 -1.53 -3.21
N PHE A 108 16.00 -2.72 -2.88
CA PHE A 108 14.79 -2.92 -2.08
C PHE A 108 15.07 -3.68 -0.79
N ASP A 109 16.35 -3.96 -0.48
CA ASP A 109 16.73 -4.41 0.86
C ASP A 109 16.54 -3.24 1.82
N VAL A 110 15.63 -3.43 2.78
CA VAL A 110 15.37 -2.50 3.87
C VAL A 110 16.20 -2.99 5.05
N GLU A 111 17.10 -2.15 5.59
CA GLU A 111 17.85 -2.43 6.82
C GLU A 111 16.93 -2.73 8.03
#